data_AF-A0A951AYU9-F1
#
_entry.id   AF-A0A951AYU9-F1
#
_cell.length_a   1.000
_cell.length_b   1.000
_cell.length_c   1.000
_cell.angle_alpha   90.00
_cell.angle_beta   90.00
_cell.angle_gamma   90.00
#
_symmetry.space_group_name_H-M   'P 1'
#
loop_
_entity.id
_entity.type
_entity.pdbx_description
1 polymer ?
#
loop_
_entity_poly.entity_id
_entity_poly.type
_entity_poly.pdbx_seq_one_letter_code
_entity_poly.pdbx_strand_id
1 'polypeptide(L)'
;MPDPLGLADLFGRRHLRIGVTGLARAGKTAFLTSVAANLLAQGSGIPALPTLGARAPGRALRVSVAPAGADDVPRFDYPAHLAALAADPPRWPERTGAVSLLSLDLAIAREGLGSVLPDRSVRLDLLDYPGEWLLDLPLLGLDFGRWSAATLRRLESGVAAPFSRDFRSFVGGLPAQAPADETLAATGHRLFRDLLGRLRDEA
;
A
#
# COMPACT_ATOMS: atom_id res chain seq x y z
N MET A 1 9.72 -25.75 8.65
CA MET A 1 9.04 -26.61 9.65
C MET A 1 8.31 -25.68 10.61
N PRO A 2 6.99 -25.81 10.82
CA PRO A 2 6.28 -24.98 11.79
C PRO A 2 6.71 -25.37 13.22
N ASP A 3 6.81 -24.39 14.12
CA ASP A 3 7.17 -24.56 15.55
C ASP A 3 6.04 -25.29 16.28
N PRO A 4 6.19 -26.59 16.62
CA PRO A 4 5.11 -27.41 17.17
C PRO A 4 4.88 -27.18 18.66
N LEU A 5 5.71 -26.36 19.33
CA LEU A 5 5.70 -26.19 20.78
C LEU A 5 5.35 -24.76 21.22
N GLY A 6 5.13 -23.82 20.28
CA GLY A 6 4.87 -22.42 20.62
C GLY A 6 6.01 -21.77 21.42
N LEU A 7 7.24 -22.31 21.31
CA LEU A 7 8.39 -21.80 22.06
C LEU A 7 8.77 -20.38 21.59
N ALA A 8 8.44 -20.02 20.35
CA ALA A 8 8.56 -18.65 19.86
C ALA A 8 7.64 -17.64 20.60
N ASP A 9 6.48 -18.09 21.09
CA ASP A 9 5.55 -17.27 21.89
C ASP A 9 6.00 -17.16 23.35
N LEU A 10 6.69 -18.17 23.88
CA LEU A 10 7.25 -18.16 25.23
C LEU A 10 8.36 -17.10 25.42
N PHE A 11 9.00 -16.64 24.33
CA PHE A 11 9.96 -15.53 24.34
C PHE A 11 9.43 -14.24 23.68
N GLY A 12 8.15 -14.23 23.27
CA GLY A 12 7.39 -13.05 22.85
C GLY A 12 7.94 -12.40 21.58
N ARG A 13 7.87 -13.08 20.43
CA ARG A 13 8.04 -12.42 19.14
C ARG A 13 6.96 -11.36 18.97
N ARG A 14 7.35 -10.08 18.90
CA ARG A 14 6.38 -9.01 18.63
C ARG A 14 6.10 -8.96 17.12
N HIS A 15 4.84 -8.81 16.74
CA HIS A 15 4.45 -8.59 15.36
C HIS A 15 3.87 -7.18 15.23
N LEU A 16 4.45 -6.38 14.34
CA LEU A 16 3.99 -5.04 14.03
C LEU A 16 3.61 -5.00 12.55
N ARG A 17 2.36 -4.64 12.25
CA ARG A 17 1.87 -4.44 10.89
C ARG A 17 1.56 -2.96 10.67
N ILE A 18 2.13 -2.38 9.62
CA ILE A 18 1.97 -0.98 9.25
C ILE A 18 1.40 -0.92 7.83
N GLY A 19 0.26 -0.27 7.68
CA GLY A 19 -0.29 0.07 6.37
C GLY A 19 0.46 1.26 5.78
N VAL A 20 0.96 1.11 4.56
CA VAL A 20 1.61 2.18 3.79
C VAL A 20 0.72 2.48 2.58
N THR A 21 0.24 3.72 2.52
CA THR A 21 -0.75 4.14 1.52
C THR A 21 -0.49 5.56 1.04
N GLY A 22 -1.28 5.98 0.06
CA GLY A 22 -1.13 7.21 -0.70
C GLY A 22 -1.67 7.04 -2.12
N LEU A 23 -2.03 8.14 -2.77
CA LEU A 23 -2.52 8.14 -4.15
C LEU A 23 -1.50 7.53 -5.12
N ALA A 24 -1.96 7.15 -6.31
CA ALA A 24 -1.10 6.70 -7.39
C ALA A 24 0.04 7.72 -7.62
N ARG A 25 1.26 7.21 -7.85
CA ARG A 25 2.50 7.99 -8.00
C ARG A 25 2.98 8.77 -6.76
N ALA A 26 2.38 8.59 -5.58
CA ALA A 26 2.86 9.21 -4.34
C ALA A 26 4.23 8.67 -3.83
N GLY A 27 4.84 7.71 -4.51
CA GLY A 27 6.18 7.19 -4.18
C GLY A 27 6.22 6.04 -3.17
N LYS A 28 5.09 5.36 -2.90
CA LYS A 28 5.00 4.24 -1.93
C LYS A 28 6.05 3.15 -2.14
N THR A 29 6.20 2.68 -3.37
CA THR A 29 7.17 1.63 -3.73
C THR A 29 8.60 2.07 -3.42
N ALA A 30 8.99 3.27 -3.85
CA ALA A 30 10.32 3.83 -3.57
C ALA A 30 10.55 4.04 -2.06
N PHE A 31 9.53 4.50 -1.33
CA PHE A 31 9.58 4.64 0.12
C PHE A 31 9.82 3.29 0.82
N LEU A 32 9.05 2.26 0.49
CA LEU A 32 9.20 0.93 1.07
C LEU A 32 10.56 0.31 0.76
N THR A 33 11.03 0.42 -0.49
CA THR A 33 12.37 -0.02 -0.89
C THR A 33 13.45 0.70 -0.09
N SER A 34 13.33 2.03 0.08
CA SER A 34 14.28 2.82 0.86
C SER A 34 14.28 2.43 2.35
N VAL A 35 13.10 2.27 2.97
CA VAL A 35 12.98 1.83 4.37
C VAL A 35 13.64 0.47 4.57
N ALA A 36 13.36 -0.49 3.68
CA ALA A 36 13.97 -1.82 3.73
C ALA A 36 15.49 -1.76 3.59
N ALA A 37 16.00 -1.02 2.60
CA ALA A 37 17.42 -0.88 2.35
C ALA A 37 18.16 -0.27 3.55
N ASN A 38 17.62 0.81 4.13
CA ASN A 38 18.22 1.46 5.30
C ASN A 38 18.19 0.58 6.56
N LEU A 39 17.10 -0.18 6.79
CA LEU A 39 17.02 -1.12 7.90
C LEU A 39 17.99 -2.29 7.74
N LEU A 40 18.12 -2.84 6.53
CA LEU A 40 19.07 -3.92 6.22
C LEU A 40 20.52 -3.46 6.35
N ALA A 41 20.83 -2.24 5.89
CA ALA A 41 22.14 -1.62 6.04
C ALA A 41 22.48 -1.42 7.54
N GLN A 42 21.55 -0.85 8.32
CA GLN A 42 21.68 -0.73 9.77
C GLN A 42 21.89 -2.09 10.45
N GLY A 43 21.14 -3.11 10.02
CA GLY A 43 21.25 -4.49 10.50
C GLY A 43 22.58 -5.18 10.18
N SER A 44 23.31 -4.65 9.20
CA SER A 44 24.62 -5.13 8.77
C SER A 44 25.77 -4.28 9.32
N GLY A 45 25.47 -3.34 10.22
CA GLY A 45 26.45 -2.46 10.89
C GLY A 45 26.80 -1.18 10.13
N ILE A 46 26.15 -0.89 9.00
CA ILE A 46 26.29 0.39 8.30
C ILE A 46 25.34 1.40 8.98
N PRO A 47 25.81 2.54 9.52
CA PRO A 47 24.98 3.47 10.28
C PRO A 47 24.05 4.32 9.39
N ALA A 48 23.09 3.66 8.73
CA ALA A 48 22.13 4.28 7.83
C ALA A 48 20.97 4.97 8.56
N LEU A 49 20.71 4.60 9.83
CA LEU A 49 19.61 5.11 10.64
C LEU A 49 20.11 5.69 11.97
N PRO A 50 20.80 6.85 11.96
CA PRO A 50 21.45 7.42 13.15
C PRO A 50 20.48 7.68 14.30
N THR A 51 19.27 8.17 14.00
CA THR A 51 18.23 8.42 15.00
C THR A 51 17.72 7.12 15.65
N LEU A 52 17.67 6.02 14.88
CA LEU A 52 17.29 4.72 15.44
C LEU A 52 18.39 4.19 16.34
N GLY A 53 19.66 4.29 15.92
CA GLY A 53 20.81 3.94 16.75
C GLY A 53 20.87 4.74 18.04
N ALA A 54 20.57 6.04 18.00
CA ALA A 54 20.52 6.90 19.19
C ALA A 54 19.40 6.52 20.18
N ARG A 55 18.29 5.93 19.70
CA ARG A 55 17.19 5.45 20.57
C ARG A 55 17.46 4.07 21.19
N ALA A 56 18.44 3.34 20.67
CA ALA A 56 18.85 2.04 21.17
C ALA A 56 20.39 1.94 21.20
N PRO A 57 21.07 2.84 21.94
CA PRO A 57 22.53 2.88 21.97
C PRO A 57 23.07 1.55 22.51
N GLY A 58 24.17 1.05 21.93
CA GLY A 58 24.83 -0.18 22.35
C GLY A 58 24.13 -1.48 21.93
N ARG A 59 22.91 -1.41 21.40
CA ARG A 59 22.15 -2.59 20.96
C ARG A 59 22.43 -2.93 19.51
N ALA A 60 23.05 -4.09 19.30
CA ALA A 60 23.16 -4.66 17.98
C ALA A 60 21.75 -4.97 17.42
N LEU A 61 21.49 -4.47 16.22
CA LEU A 61 20.31 -4.79 15.44
C LEU A 61 20.75 -5.71 14.30
N ARG A 62 20.04 -6.81 14.09
CA ARG A 62 20.13 -7.63 12.88
C ARG A 62 18.80 -7.58 12.16
N VAL A 63 18.83 -7.42 10.84
CA VAL A 63 17.62 -7.34 10.02
C VAL A 63 17.78 -8.28 8.83
N SER A 64 16.72 -9.02 8.53
CA SER A 64 16.62 -9.83 7.31
C SER A 64 15.25 -9.69 6.67
N VAL A 65 15.17 -9.90 5.36
CA VAL A 65 13.89 -10.04 4.69
C VAL A 65 13.28 -11.38 5.12
N ALA A 66 12.07 -11.33 5.67
CA ALA A 66 11.39 -12.53 6.11
C ALA A 66 11.05 -13.42 4.90
N PRO A 67 11.09 -14.75 5.05
CA PRO A 67 10.54 -15.67 4.07
C PRO A 67 9.07 -15.34 3.78
N ALA A 68 8.58 -15.72 2.61
CA ALA A 68 7.16 -15.62 2.29
C ALA A 68 6.33 -16.29 3.41
N GLY A 69 5.40 -15.53 3.98
CA GLY A 69 4.46 -16.02 4.98
C GLY A 69 3.36 -16.89 4.36
N ALA A 70 2.47 -17.40 5.21
CA ALA A 70 1.28 -18.14 4.79
C ALA A 70 0.09 -17.22 4.38
N ASP A 71 0.27 -15.90 4.43
CA ASP A 71 -0.76 -14.93 4.03
C ASP A 71 -0.94 -14.96 2.50
N ASP A 72 -2.19 -14.92 2.04
CA ASP A 72 -2.55 -14.86 0.61
C ASP A 72 -2.20 -13.50 -0.07
N VAL A 73 -1.52 -12.61 0.66
CA VAL A 73 -1.14 -11.29 0.14
C VAL A 73 0.13 -11.42 -0.71
N PRO A 74 0.15 -10.87 -1.94
CA PRO A 74 1.34 -10.86 -2.79
C PRO A 74 2.56 -10.27 -2.07
N ARG A 75 3.74 -10.85 -2.29
CA ARG A 75 4.98 -10.35 -1.70
C ARG A 75 5.43 -9.06 -2.40
N PHE A 76 5.91 -8.10 -1.63
CA PHE A 76 6.63 -6.95 -2.15
C PHE A 76 7.99 -7.38 -2.71
N ASP A 77 8.23 -7.15 -4.00
CA ASP A 77 9.45 -7.58 -4.69
C ASP A 77 10.63 -6.62 -4.43
N TYR A 78 11.07 -6.60 -3.17
CA TYR A 78 12.19 -5.77 -2.74
C TYR A 78 13.46 -5.95 -3.61
N PRO A 79 13.91 -7.17 -3.95
CA PRO A 79 15.09 -7.36 -4.79
C PRO A 79 14.94 -6.71 -6.17
N ALA A 80 13.82 -6.90 -6.85
CA ALA A 80 13.62 -6.30 -8.17
C ALA A 80 13.52 -4.78 -8.11
N HIS A 81 12.85 -4.23 -7.08
CA HIS A 81 12.73 -2.78 -6.90
C HIS A 81 14.08 -2.14 -6.55
N LEU A 82 14.90 -2.79 -5.73
CA LEU A 82 16.26 -2.32 -5.45
C LEU A 82 17.13 -2.39 -6.71
N ALA A 83 17.05 -3.47 -7.47
CA ALA A 83 17.79 -3.63 -8.73
C ALA A 83 17.41 -2.57 -9.77
N ALA A 84 16.14 -2.17 -9.84
CA ALA A 84 15.70 -1.07 -10.70
C ALA A 84 16.38 0.26 -10.34
N LEU A 85 16.45 0.58 -9.04
CA LEU A 85 17.11 1.78 -8.54
C LEU A 85 18.63 1.76 -8.73
N ALA A 86 19.24 0.58 -8.69
CA ALA A 86 20.69 0.38 -8.86
C ALA A 86 21.12 0.13 -10.32
N ALA A 87 20.19 0.16 -11.28
CA ALA A 87 20.48 -0.07 -12.69
C ALA A 87 21.32 1.06 -13.32
N ASP A 88 21.87 0.81 -14.50
CA ASP A 88 22.53 1.80 -15.34
C ASP A 88 21.88 1.86 -16.75
N PRO A 89 21.11 2.91 -17.07
CA PRO A 89 20.74 4.04 -16.21
C PRO A 89 19.76 3.63 -15.09
N PRO A 90 19.77 4.31 -13.93
CA PRO A 90 18.86 4.01 -12.83
C PRO A 90 17.41 4.33 -13.22
N ARG A 91 16.47 3.50 -12.79
CA ARG A 91 15.04 3.68 -13.09
C ARG A 91 14.18 3.51 -11.85
N TRP A 92 13.07 4.24 -11.82
CA TRP A 92 12.07 4.05 -10.77
C TRP A 92 11.43 2.66 -10.88
N PRO A 93 11.19 1.98 -9.75
CA PRO A 93 10.46 0.71 -9.75
C PRO A 93 9.08 0.84 -10.38
N GLU A 94 8.61 -0.24 -10.99
CA GLU A 94 7.25 -0.28 -11.53
C GLU A 94 6.21 -0.12 -10.43
N ARG A 95 5.03 0.40 -10.81
CA ARG A 95 3.94 0.58 -9.86
C ARG A 95 3.41 -0.76 -9.40
N THR A 96 3.23 -0.88 -8.10
CA THR A 96 2.39 -1.90 -7.48
C THR A 96 0.93 -1.52 -7.73
N GLY A 97 0.32 -2.12 -8.76
CA GLY A 97 -1.12 -1.96 -9.06
C GLY A 97 -2.03 -2.75 -8.11
N ALA A 98 -1.45 -3.56 -7.23
CA ALA A 98 -2.12 -4.44 -6.30
C ALA A 98 -1.50 -4.31 -4.90
N VAL A 99 -2.22 -4.83 -3.90
CA VAL A 99 -1.73 -4.93 -2.52
C VAL A 99 -0.48 -5.80 -2.49
N SER A 100 0.53 -5.38 -1.73
CA SER A 100 1.71 -6.21 -1.50
C SER A 100 2.26 -6.07 -0.08
N LEU A 101 2.97 -7.09 0.39
CA LEU A 101 3.50 -7.15 1.75
C LEU A 101 5.02 -7.30 1.76
N LEU A 102 5.71 -6.37 2.40
CA LEU A 102 7.12 -6.49 2.74
C LEU A 102 7.25 -6.89 4.21
N SER A 103 7.82 -8.06 4.47
CA SER A 103 8.07 -8.55 5.83
C SER A 103 9.57 -8.54 6.14
N LEU A 104 9.93 -7.94 7.28
CA LEU A 104 11.29 -7.88 7.81
C LEU A 104 11.33 -8.52 9.20
N ASP A 105 12.34 -9.35 9.43
CA ASP A 105 12.62 -9.93 10.74
C ASP A 105 13.77 -9.17 11.39
N LEU A 106 13.50 -8.55 12.55
CA LEU A 106 14.43 -7.75 13.32
C LEU A 106 14.80 -8.51 14.60
N ALA A 107 16.08 -8.79 14.82
CA ALA A 107 16.61 -9.31 16.07
C ALA A 107 17.41 -8.21 16.78
N ILE A 108 17.01 -7.90 18.02
CA ILE A 108 17.56 -6.80 18.81
C ILE A 108 18.27 -7.42 20.02
N ALA A 109 19.58 -7.18 20.11
CA ALA A 109 20.39 -7.64 21.22
C ALA A 109 19.92 -7.06 22.55
N ARG A 110 20.02 -7.88 23.61
CA ARG A 110 19.77 -7.46 24.98
C ARG A 110 21.08 -6.98 25.62
N GLU A 111 20.97 -6.05 26.56
CA GLU A 111 22.12 -5.49 27.27
C GLU A 111 22.05 -5.78 28.76
N GLY A 112 23.17 -5.58 29.45
CA GLY A 112 23.31 -5.77 30.90
C GLY A 112 23.08 -7.22 31.30
N LEU A 113 22.37 -7.44 32.41
CA LEU A 113 22.09 -8.77 32.97
C LEU A 113 21.32 -9.70 32.01
N GLY A 114 20.70 -9.15 30.96
CA GLY A 114 19.92 -9.90 29.98
C GLY A 114 20.68 -10.32 28.72
N SER A 115 21.99 -10.02 28.60
CA SER A 115 22.78 -10.30 27.38
C SER A 115 22.96 -11.78 27.07
N VAL A 116 22.84 -12.64 28.09
CA VAL A 116 22.88 -14.11 27.95
C VAL A 116 21.57 -14.71 27.46
N LEU A 117 20.49 -13.93 27.45
CA LEU A 117 19.18 -14.36 26.94
C LEU A 117 19.11 -14.17 25.42
N PRO A 118 18.24 -14.93 24.72
CA PRO A 118 18.01 -14.72 23.28
C PRO A 118 17.59 -13.29 22.95
N ASP A 119 18.02 -12.82 21.76
CA ASP A 119 17.62 -11.53 21.20
C ASP A 119 16.10 -11.34 21.20
N ARG A 120 15.65 -10.09 21.31
CA ARG A 120 14.24 -9.77 21.10
C ARG A 120 13.93 -9.79 19.62
N SER A 121 12.97 -10.61 19.22
CA SER A 121 12.54 -10.73 17.84
C SER A 121 11.30 -9.87 17.56
N VAL A 122 11.33 -9.08 16.50
CA VAL A 122 10.21 -8.31 15.98
C VAL A 122 9.99 -8.66 14.51
N ARG A 123 8.77 -9.03 14.12
CA ARG A 123 8.35 -9.08 12.73
C ARG A 123 7.72 -7.75 12.36
N LEU A 124 8.28 -7.06 11.38
CA LEU A 124 7.75 -5.83 10.81
C LEU A 124 7.15 -6.13 9.45
N ASP A 125 5.84 -5.98 9.33
CA ASP A 125 5.09 -6.14 8.10
C ASP A 125 4.64 -4.77 7.58
N LEU A 126 5.09 -4.42 6.38
CA LEU A 126 4.74 -3.19 5.68
C LEU A 126 3.80 -3.55 4.53
N LEU A 127 2.52 -3.22 4.69
CA LEU A 127 1.46 -3.51 3.72
C LEU A 127 1.28 -2.32 2.78
N ASP A 128 1.71 -2.45 1.52
CA ASP A 128 1.44 -1.49 0.44
C ASP A 128 0.03 -1.72 -0.10
N TYR A 129 -0.80 -0.69 -0.09
CA TYR A 129 -2.11 -0.74 -0.74
C TYR A 129 -2.49 0.61 -1.39
N PRO A 130 -3.32 0.59 -2.45
CA PRO A 130 -3.77 1.81 -3.12
C PRO A 130 -4.56 2.72 -2.17
N GLY A 131 -4.17 3.99 -2.06
CA GLY A 131 -4.88 4.95 -1.21
C GLY A 131 -6.26 5.33 -1.75
N GLU A 132 -6.49 5.13 -3.04
CA GLU A 132 -7.78 5.31 -3.70
C GLU A 132 -8.88 4.45 -3.04
N TRP A 133 -8.53 3.31 -2.45
CA TRP A 133 -9.49 2.46 -1.73
C TRP A 133 -10.08 3.16 -0.49
N LEU A 134 -9.34 4.10 0.10
CA LEU A 134 -9.85 4.87 1.23
C LEU A 134 -10.88 5.92 0.78
N LEU A 135 -10.90 6.28 -0.51
CA LEU A 135 -11.87 7.24 -1.05
C LEU A 135 -13.29 6.66 -1.10
N ASP A 136 -13.41 5.33 -1.08
CA ASP A 136 -14.68 4.63 -1.09
C ASP A 136 -15.23 4.39 0.32
N LEU A 137 -14.47 4.64 1.39
CA LEU A 137 -14.96 4.49 2.77
C LEU A 137 -16.27 5.23 3.07
N PRO A 138 -16.49 6.47 2.58
CA PRO A 138 -17.77 7.15 2.78
C PRO A 138 -18.97 6.42 2.16
N LEU A 139 -18.77 5.53 1.19
CA LEU A 139 -19.84 4.75 0.56
C LEU A 139 -20.54 3.82 1.55
N LEU A 140 -19.87 3.39 2.63
CA LEU A 140 -20.47 2.55 3.68
C LEU A 140 -21.69 3.21 4.34
N GLY A 141 -21.77 4.55 4.33
CA GLY A 141 -22.88 5.31 4.88
C GLY A 141 -23.87 5.87 3.84
N LEU A 142 -23.73 5.51 2.56
CA LEU A 142 -24.52 6.08 1.47
C LEU A 142 -25.29 4.98 0.71
N ASP A 143 -26.57 5.24 0.45
CA ASP A 143 -27.30 4.48 -0.55
C ASP A 143 -26.93 4.96 -1.97
N PHE A 144 -27.23 4.10 -2.96
CA PHE A 144 -26.93 4.37 -4.37
C PHE A 144 -27.55 5.68 -4.88
N GLY A 145 -28.77 6.02 -4.45
CA GLY A 145 -29.46 7.22 -4.90
C GLY A 145 -28.79 8.50 -4.40
N ARG A 146 -28.44 8.55 -3.12
CA ARG A 146 -27.72 9.67 -2.49
C ARG A 146 -26.34 9.86 -3.11
N TRP A 147 -25.60 8.77 -3.29
CA TRP A 147 -24.30 8.81 -3.94
C TRP A 147 -24.42 9.33 -5.37
N SER A 148 -25.36 8.78 -6.16
CA SER A 148 -25.58 9.17 -7.56
C SER A 148 -25.93 10.65 -7.69
N ALA A 149 -26.85 11.16 -6.86
CA ALA A 149 -27.25 12.57 -6.88
C ALA A 149 -26.10 13.51 -6.50
N ALA A 150 -25.25 13.12 -5.53
CA ALA A 150 -24.06 13.89 -5.18
C ALA A 150 -23.01 13.88 -6.29
N THR A 151 -22.75 12.71 -6.88
CA THR A 151 -21.81 12.55 -8.00
C THR A 151 -22.25 13.37 -9.21
N LEU A 152 -23.51 13.24 -9.64
CA LEU A 152 -24.02 14.00 -10.78
C LEU A 152 -23.89 15.51 -10.57
N ARG A 153 -24.22 16.05 -9.39
CA ARG A 153 -24.01 17.47 -9.05
C ARG A 153 -22.54 17.91 -9.16
N ARG A 154 -21.60 17.07 -8.70
CA ARG A 154 -20.15 17.35 -8.84
C ARG A 154 -19.72 17.40 -10.29
N LEU A 155 -20.32 16.59 -11.16
CA LEU A 155 -20.01 16.58 -12.58
C LEU A 155 -20.52 17.81 -13.33
N GLU A 156 -21.43 18.59 -12.74
CA GLU A 156 -21.98 19.79 -13.38
C GLU A 156 -21.10 21.02 -13.24
N SER A 157 -20.13 20.99 -12.31
CA SER A 157 -19.35 22.16 -11.93
C SER A 157 -17.88 21.81 -11.68
N GLY A 158 -17.05 22.85 -11.58
CA GLY A 158 -15.62 22.69 -11.29
C GLY A 158 -14.86 21.96 -12.40
N VAL A 159 -13.81 21.25 -11.99
CA VAL A 159 -12.82 20.61 -12.88
C VAL A 159 -13.44 19.49 -13.74
N ALA A 160 -14.55 18.89 -13.31
CA ALA A 160 -15.19 17.78 -14.03
C ALA A 160 -16.14 18.21 -15.17
N ALA A 161 -16.64 19.45 -15.15
CA ALA A 161 -17.63 19.92 -16.11
C ALA A 161 -17.21 19.81 -17.60
N PRO A 162 -15.96 20.13 -18.01
CA PRO A 162 -15.56 20.01 -19.41
C PRO A 162 -15.45 18.54 -19.88
N PHE A 163 -15.20 17.61 -18.95
CA PHE A 163 -14.99 16.20 -19.26
C PHE A 163 -16.27 15.37 -19.19
N SER A 164 -17.29 15.83 -18.43
CA SER A 164 -18.46 15.03 -18.07
C SER A 164 -19.61 15.06 -19.08
N ARG A 165 -19.49 15.84 -20.17
CA ARG A 165 -20.58 16.09 -21.13
C ARG A 165 -21.19 14.79 -21.67
N ASP A 166 -20.37 13.87 -22.16
CA ASP A 166 -20.87 12.66 -22.83
C ASP A 166 -21.61 11.75 -21.86
N PHE A 167 -21.04 11.57 -20.66
CA PHE A 167 -21.68 10.80 -19.59
C PHE A 167 -22.99 11.45 -19.12
N ARG A 168 -23.00 12.77 -18.90
CA ARG A 168 -24.20 13.51 -18.46
C ARG A 168 -25.30 13.48 -19.52
N SER A 169 -24.97 13.63 -20.80
CA SER A 169 -25.92 13.52 -21.90
C SER A 169 -26.52 12.10 -21.99
N PHE A 170 -25.68 11.08 -21.84
CA PHE A 170 -26.15 9.69 -21.81
C PHE A 170 -27.13 9.46 -20.65
N VAL A 171 -26.75 9.81 -19.42
CA VAL A 171 -27.60 9.63 -18.23
C VAL A 171 -28.90 10.45 -18.33
N GLY A 172 -28.82 11.69 -18.81
CA GLY A 172 -29.98 12.55 -19.00
C GLY A 172 -30.95 12.08 -20.09
N GLY A 173 -30.49 11.24 -21.03
CA GLY A 173 -31.31 10.61 -22.05
C GLY A 173 -31.94 9.28 -21.63
N LEU A 174 -31.60 8.73 -20.46
CA LEU A 174 -32.17 7.47 -20.00
C LEU A 174 -33.62 7.65 -19.51
N PRO A 175 -34.50 6.66 -19.74
CA PRO A 175 -35.85 6.69 -19.17
C PRO A 175 -35.78 6.64 -17.64
N ALA A 176 -36.62 7.42 -16.96
CA ALA A 176 -36.70 7.41 -15.49
C ALA A 176 -37.10 6.04 -14.91
N GLN A 177 -37.83 5.24 -15.71
CA GLN A 177 -38.22 3.87 -15.40
C GLN A 177 -37.97 3.02 -16.65
N ALA A 178 -36.97 2.15 -16.57
CA ALA A 178 -36.65 1.19 -17.60
C ALA A 178 -36.33 -0.16 -16.94
N PRO A 179 -36.61 -1.30 -17.61
CA PRO A 179 -36.07 -2.58 -17.18
C PRO A 179 -34.54 -2.52 -17.16
N ALA A 180 -33.91 -3.33 -16.30
CA ALA A 180 -32.46 -3.46 -16.28
C ALA A 180 -31.96 -3.93 -17.65
N ASP A 181 -31.01 -3.17 -18.21
CA ASP A 181 -30.40 -3.43 -19.51
C ASP A 181 -28.88 -3.37 -19.36
N GLU A 182 -28.24 -4.53 -19.55
CA GLU A 182 -26.79 -4.69 -19.41
C GLU A 182 -26.02 -3.86 -20.46
N THR A 183 -26.60 -3.64 -21.64
CA THR A 183 -25.98 -2.85 -22.72
C THR A 183 -25.95 -1.37 -22.36
N LEU A 184 -27.03 -0.87 -21.77
CA LEU A 184 -27.08 0.50 -21.25
C LEU A 184 -26.14 0.67 -20.07
N ALA A 185 -26.12 -0.30 -19.13
CA ALA A 185 -25.21 -0.28 -17.99
C ALA A 185 -23.74 -0.28 -18.42
N ALA A 186 -23.35 -1.15 -19.36
CA ALA A 186 -22.00 -1.22 -19.92
C ALA A 186 -21.60 0.08 -20.65
N THR A 187 -22.54 0.68 -21.37
CA THR A 187 -22.32 1.99 -22.03
C THR A 187 -22.07 3.09 -21.01
N GLY A 188 -22.90 3.18 -19.98
CA GLY A 188 -22.73 4.14 -18.88
C GLY A 188 -21.42 3.94 -18.12
N HIS A 189 -21.07 2.68 -17.81
CA HIS A 189 -19.80 2.33 -17.17
C HIS A 189 -18.60 2.81 -18.00
N ARG A 190 -18.58 2.52 -19.30
CA ARG A 190 -17.50 2.96 -20.20
C ARG A 190 -17.37 4.48 -20.20
N LEU A 191 -18.46 5.22 -20.40
CA LEU A 191 -18.45 6.68 -20.42
C LEU A 191 -17.97 7.27 -19.09
N PHE A 192 -18.41 6.71 -17.97
CA PHE A 192 -17.98 7.17 -16.65
C PHE A 192 -16.50 6.87 -16.38
N ARG A 193 -16.04 5.66 -16.74
CA ARG A 193 -14.63 5.26 -16.60
C ARG A 193 -13.71 6.14 -17.46
N ASP A 194 -14.11 6.42 -18.69
CA ASP A 194 -13.33 7.27 -19.60
C ASP A 194 -13.27 8.71 -19.07
N LEU A 195 -14.39 9.24 -18.55
CA LEU A 195 -14.42 10.52 -17.81
C LEU A 195 -13.42 10.54 -16.64
N LEU A 196 -13.43 9.52 -15.78
CA LEU A 196 -12.51 9.45 -14.64
C LEU A 196 -11.03 9.37 -15.09
N GLY A 197 -10.77 8.67 -16.20
CA GLY A 197 -9.45 8.63 -16.83
C GLY A 197 -8.97 10.01 -17.25
N ARG A 198 -9.82 10.76 -17.96
CA ARG A 198 -9.51 12.13 -18.39
C ARG A 198 -9.31 13.07 -17.21
N LEU A 199 -10.15 12.97 -16.18
CA LEU A 199 -10.02 13.74 -14.95
C LEU A 199 -8.70 13.47 -14.20
N ARG A 200 -8.16 12.26 -14.29
CA ARG A 200 -6.88 11.92 -13.66
C ARG A 200 -5.68 12.45 -14.44
N ASP A 201 -5.79 12.49 -15.77
CA ASP A 201 -4.66 12.69 -16.66
C ASP A 201 -4.59 14.12 -17.25
N GLU A 202 -5.72 14.83 -17.37
CA GLU A 202 -5.85 16.13 -18.04
C GLU A 202 -6.25 17.30 -17.13
N ALA A 203 -6.67 17.04 -15.88
CA ALA A 203 -7.25 18.02 -14.96
C ALA A 203 -6.29 18.43 -13.84
#